data_AF-A0A9D5MD67-F1
#
_entry.id   AF-A0A9D5MD67-F1
#
_cell.length_a   1.000
_cell.length_b   1.000
_cell.length_c   1.000
_cell.angle_alpha   90.00
_cell.angle_beta   90.00
_cell.angle_gamma   90.00
#
_symmetry.space_group_name_H-M   'P 1'
#
loop_
_entity.id
_entity.type
_entity.pdbx_description
1 polymer ?
#
loop_
_entity_poly.entity_id
_entity_poly.type
_entity_poly.pdbx_seq_one_letter_code
_entity_poly.pdbx_strand_id
1 'polypeptide(L)'
;MKNNLKETIDTALRDMDWHGEAEVLQAVRAKKKPGISLDRIPTRTLVLAIILMTVIVGTALALGITFSIRYQIQRQAAEAVKSTYGLTDEMLDLFTYRRENTENGWIASFESNAFHQKELGFYTVEKEADGTLSVTWSNDNADQELVASGELTSPAWGVKQLARIISFYRQHLDRWKNVQNMDDLSLEDKAALDAPLMEAQEIGLLINIVPEKDDIPVETAKEIARKAVMGKYGISGDALSKKKNSVSFYLYGRTDRREYRISMEGSDDSYVINVSSPDGNVTYCRWMVSEENRTLPEGDLSLYADAAKEYVTEGAFDLLNAAEKAEVAARYEAAGLGDLLPKQYILPKHNVLSEKDAIKKAEEAAEAAFGLQGNWQSLFQVRSAMVKEQDRSLWQITWLPYNMGNWHWADVDKLGEYQVTLSVETGEILSCEWSLLNVDTGNYTEETWGQAQAYSADMLPWVLNLLEQAQQILKKYPGTTNLDEMSPEDRAAYDALFRSAGYDLAFYPNTLPNEKDITQEDAAALALEAIQTVYQVDGSALVRGESFHESFSLWVTDEGNTIRVWMIYYWNDPDVYTVAVNAENGEIEQIWHDDLSVGNG
;
A
#
# COMPACT_ATOMS: atom_id res chain seq x y z
N MET A 1 -2.48 -36.73 -30.64
CA MET A 1 -2.80 -36.38 -32.05
C MET A 1 -2.79 -34.87 -32.14
N LYS A 2 -1.88 -34.30 -32.93
CA LYS A 2 -1.74 -32.84 -33.11
C LYS A 2 -2.77 -32.40 -34.15
N ASN A 3 -3.83 -31.71 -33.73
CA ASN A 3 -4.64 -30.94 -34.67
C ASN A 3 -3.88 -29.65 -34.99
N ASN A 4 -3.59 -29.42 -36.26
CA ASN A 4 -2.87 -28.26 -36.73
C ASN A 4 -3.83 -27.06 -36.70
N LEU A 5 -3.46 -25.99 -35.98
CA LEU A 5 -4.21 -24.73 -35.90
C LEU A 5 -4.62 -24.21 -37.29
N LYS A 6 -3.80 -24.48 -38.30
CA LYS A 6 -4.10 -24.18 -39.70
C LYS A 6 -5.38 -24.86 -40.22
N GLU A 7 -5.61 -26.13 -39.89
CA GLU A 7 -6.82 -26.85 -40.32
C GLU A 7 -8.08 -26.28 -39.64
N THR A 8 -7.96 -25.84 -38.38
CA THR A 8 -9.04 -25.17 -37.65
C THR A 8 -9.41 -23.83 -38.27
N ILE A 9 -8.40 -23.02 -38.64
CA ILE A 9 -8.58 -21.72 -39.30
C ILE A 9 -9.12 -21.89 -40.71
N ASP A 10 -8.55 -22.81 -41.51
CA ASP A 10 -8.99 -23.09 -42.87
C ASP A 10 -10.44 -23.62 -42.90
N THR A 11 -10.87 -24.35 -41.85
CA THR A 11 -12.26 -24.80 -41.70
C THR A 11 -13.20 -23.66 -41.30
N ALA A 12 -12.77 -22.78 -40.40
CA ALA A 12 -13.57 -21.64 -39.93
C ALA A 12 -13.77 -20.57 -41.02
N LEU A 13 -12.80 -20.41 -41.92
CA LEU A 13 -12.83 -19.41 -42.99
C LEU A 13 -13.41 -19.93 -44.31
N ARG A 14 -13.67 -21.24 -44.42
CA ARG A 14 -14.12 -21.90 -45.66
C ARG A 14 -15.48 -21.42 -46.17
N ASP A 15 -16.33 -20.95 -45.26
CA ASP A 15 -17.70 -20.54 -45.55
C ASP A 15 -17.88 -19.01 -45.60
N MET A 16 -16.80 -18.23 -45.47
CA MET A 16 -16.83 -16.78 -45.65
C MET A 16 -16.63 -16.42 -47.13
N ASP A 17 -17.68 -15.93 -47.77
CA ASP A 17 -17.61 -15.38 -49.13
C ASP A 17 -17.05 -13.95 -49.08
N TRP A 18 -15.78 -13.79 -49.46
CA TRP A 18 -15.09 -12.50 -49.48
C TRP A 18 -15.10 -11.90 -50.89
N HIS A 19 -15.59 -10.66 -51.02
CA HIS A 19 -15.46 -9.86 -52.23
C HIS A 19 -14.56 -8.65 -51.98
N GLY A 20 -13.53 -8.44 -52.80
CA GLY A 20 -12.61 -7.27 -52.72
C GLY A 20 -11.13 -7.59 -52.48
N GLU A 21 -10.74 -8.87 -52.44
CA GLU A 21 -9.35 -9.31 -52.19
C GLU A 21 -8.32 -8.64 -53.11
N ALA A 22 -8.68 -8.43 -54.38
CA ALA A 22 -7.83 -7.78 -55.37
C ALA A 22 -7.55 -6.30 -55.07
N GLU A 23 -8.53 -5.57 -54.49
CA GLU A 23 -8.42 -4.13 -54.21
C GLU A 23 -7.57 -3.87 -52.96
N VAL A 24 -7.70 -4.72 -51.95
CA VAL A 24 -6.88 -4.68 -50.72
C VAL A 24 -5.42 -5.01 -51.02
N LEU A 25 -5.16 -6.08 -51.79
CA LEU A 25 -3.81 -6.45 -52.20
C LEU A 25 -3.15 -5.39 -53.10
N GLN A 26 -3.95 -4.68 -53.91
CA GLN A 26 -3.45 -3.60 -54.77
C GLN A 26 -3.12 -2.33 -53.97
N ALA A 27 -3.89 -2.01 -52.92
CA ALA A 27 -3.61 -0.90 -52.01
C ALA A 27 -2.33 -1.12 -51.17
N VAL A 28 -2.14 -2.35 -50.66
CA VAL A 28 -0.95 -2.74 -49.87
C VAL A 28 0.33 -2.72 -50.72
N ARG A 29 0.26 -3.15 -51.99
CA ARG A 29 1.42 -3.15 -52.90
C ARG A 29 1.82 -1.76 -53.40
N ALA A 30 0.95 -0.76 -53.34
CA ALA A 30 1.18 0.52 -53.99
C ALA A 30 1.89 1.60 -53.14
N LYS A 31 2.14 1.39 -51.82
CA LYS A 31 2.76 2.37 -50.90
C LYS A 31 2.30 3.83 -51.14
N LYS A 32 1.01 4.05 -51.41
CA LYS A 32 0.42 5.40 -51.51
C LYS A 32 -0.46 5.64 -50.30
N LYS A 33 -0.22 6.73 -49.56
CA LYS A 33 -1.13 7.24 -48.52
C LYS A 33 -2.49 7.51 -49.16
N PRO A 34 -3.59 6.83 -48.78
CA PRO A 34 -4.91 7.19 -49.27
C PRO A 34 -5.49 8.27 -48.35
N GLY A 35 -5.78 9.44 -48.92
CA GLY A 35 -6.71 10.37 -48.31
C GLY A 35 -8.12 9.84 -48.49
N ILE A 36 -8.68 9.24 -47.44
CA ILE A 36 -10.10 8.86 -47.38
C ILE A 36 -10.82 9.99 -46.63
N SER A 37 -11.77 10.67 -47.27
CA SER A 37 -12.62 11.66 -46.58
C SER A 37 -13.61 10.92 -45.67
N LEU A 38 -13.59 11.25 -44.38
CA LEU A 38 -14.36 10.63 -43.30
C LEU A 38 -15.87 10.91 -43.31
N ASP A 39 -16.39 11.69 -44.26
CA ASP A 39 -17.75 12.25 -44.16
C ASP A 39 -18.91 11.30 -44.53
N ARG A 40 -18.66 10.00 -44.78
CA ARG A 40 -19.70 9.08 -45.30
C ARG A 40 -19.75 7.68 -44.69
N ILE A 41 -19.14 7.45 -43.54
CA ILE A 41 -19.24 6.13 -42.86
C ILE A 41 -20.11 6.28 -41.60
N PRO A 42 -21.20 5.51 -41.45
CA PRO A 42 -22.01 5.53 -40.23
C PRO A 42 -21.20 4.98 -39.05
N THR A 43 -21.19 5.74 -37.94
CA THR A 43 -20.32 5.62 -36.75
C THR A 43 -20.26 4.21 -36.14
N ARG A 44 -21.35 3.44 -36.24
CA ARG A 44 -21.42 2.05 -35.73
C ARG A 44 -20.62 1.03 -36.55
N THR A 45 -20.36 1.33 -37.81
CA THR A 45 -19.59 0.45 -38.73
C THR A 45 -18.09 0.68 -38.60
N LEU A 46 -17.68 1.85 -38.11
CA LEU A 46 -16.28 2.19 -37.86
C LEU A 46 -15.73 1.44 -36.64
N VAL A 47 -16.54 1.34 -35.57
CA VAL A 47 -16.17 0.61 -34.34
C VAL A 47 -16.00 -0.89 -34.61
N LEU A 48 -16.91 -1.50 -35.38
CA LEU A 48 -16.81 -2.94 -35.70
C LEU A 48 -15.64 -3.27 -36.66
N ALA A 49 -15.35 -2.39 -37.63
CA ALA A 49 -14.25 -2.59 -38.58
C ALA A 49 -12.87 -2.37 -37.94
N ILE A 50 -12.77 -1.54 -36.90
CA ILE A 50 -11.54 -1.35 -36.10
C ILE A 50 -11.32 -2.54 -35.15
N ILE A 51 -12.39 -3.08 -34.54
CA ILE A 51 -12.34 -4.32 -33.72
C ILE A 51 -11.94 -5.54 -34.55
N LEU A 52 -12.36 -5.62 -35.82
CA LEU A 52 -11.96 -6.68 -36.74
C LEU A 52 -10.55 -6.48 -37.32
N MET A 53 -10.05 -5.24 -37.44
CA MET A 53 -8.66 -4.98 -37.81
C MET A 53 -7.66 -5.20 -36.66
N THR A 54 -8.09 -5.18 -35.40
CA THR A 54 -7.22 -5.48 -34.24
C THR A 54 -7.02 -6.97 -33.96
N VAL A 55 -7.77 -7.87 -34.62
CA VAL A 55 -7.51 -9.33 -34.56
C VAL A 55 -6.34 -9.73 -35.47
N ILE A 56 -5.87 -8.86 -36.36
CA ILE A 56 -4.60 -9.09 -37.08
C ILE A 56 -3.48 -8.43 -36.31
N VAL A 57 -2.96 -9.21 -35.38
CA VAL A 57 -1.54 -9.30 -35.04
C VAL A 57 -0.73 -9.42 -36.34
N GLY A 58 -0.46 -8.28 -36.98
CA GLY A 58 0.24 -8.19 -38.27
C GLY A 58 1.76 -8.10 -38.13
N THR A 59 2.28 -8.07 -36.90
CA THR A 59 3.73 -7.99 -36.63
C THR A 59 4.26 -8.99 -35.60
N ALA A 60 3.44 -9.71 -34.82
CA ALA A 60 4.00 -10.76 -33.92
C ALA A 60 4.37 -12.05 -34.66
N LEU A 61 3.88 -12.25 -35.90
CA LEU A 61 4.18 -13.45 -36.69
C LEU A 61 5.60 -13.50 -37.26
N ALA A 62 6.37 -12.41 -37.15
CA ALA A 62 7.74 -12.41 -37.65
C ALA A 62 8.74 -13.07 -36.69
N LEU A 63 8.43 -13.21 -35.39
CA LEU A 63 9.43 -13.56 -34.37
C LEU A 63 8.96 -14.48 -33.21
N GLY A 64 7.65 -14.71 -33.01
CA GLY A 64 7.18 -15.79 -32.11
C GLY A 64 6.69 -15.38 -30.72
N ILE A 65 6.54 -14.08 -30.42
CA ILE A 65 5.83 -13.64 -29.20
C ILE A 65 4.36 -14.05 -29.26
N THR A 66 3.87 -14.59 -28.14
CA THR A 66 2.46 -14.89 -27.93
C THR A 66 1.95 -14.06 -26.75
N PHE A 67 0.79 -13.42 -26.93
CA PHE A 67 0.14 -12.63 -25.88
C PHE A 67 -1.03 -13.42 -25.31
N SER A 68 -1.13 -13.47 -23.99
CA SER A 68 -2.23 -14.14 -23.29
C SER A 68 -3.58 -13.49 -23.63
N ILE A 69 -4.67 -14.25 -23.46
CA ILE A 69 -6.03 -13.71 -23.56
C ILE A 69 -6.28 -12.58 -22.55
N ARG A 70 -5.64 -12.65 -21.37
CA ARG A 70 -5.73 -11.62 -20.33
C ARG A 70 -5.18 -10.29 -20.82
N TYR A 71 -3.97 -10.31 -21.38
CA TYR A 71 -3.36 -9.13 -21.97
C TYR A 71 -4.22 -8.57 -23.12
N GLN A 72 -4.77 -9.45 -23.96
CA GLN A 72 -5.67 -9.03 -25.04
C GLN A 72 -6.93 -8.32 -24.52
N ILE A 73 -7.52 -8.79 -23.42
CA ILE A 73 -8.66 -8.13 -22.77
C ILE A 73 -8.27 -6.76 -22.22
N GLN A 74 -7.12 -6.65 -21.51
CA GLN A 74 -6.63 -5.37 -21.01
C GLN A 74 -6.43 -4.37 -22.16
N ARG A 75 -5.81 -4.80 -23.26
CA ARG A 75 -5.65 -3.96 -24.46
C ARG A 75 -6.99 -3.60 -25.08
N GLN A 76 -7.94 -4.53 -25.15
CA GLN A 76 -9.28 -4.26 -25.68
C GLN A 76 -10.01 -3.19 -24.84
N ALA A 77 -9.94 -3.29 -23.51
CA ALA A 77 -10.52 -2.30 -22.61
C ALA A 77 -9.82 -0.94 -22.74
N ALA A 78 -8.49 -0.92 -22.78
CA ALA A 78 -7.72 0.30 -22.96
C ALA A 78 -8.06 1.01 -24.29
N GLU A 79 -8.12 0.28 -25.40
CA GLU A 79 -8.52 0.85 -26.69
C GLU A 79 -9.96 1.37 -26.68
N ALA A 80 -10.88 0.72 -25.96
CA ALA A 80 -12.26 1.19 -25.82
C ALA A 80 -12.33 2.53 -25.07
N VAL A 81 -11.58 2.66 -23.97
CA VAL A 81 -11.46 3.91 -23.21
C VAL A 81 -10.82 5.00 -24.06
N LYS A 82 -9.68 4.73 -24.69
CA LYS A 82 -8.98 5.68 -25.57
C LYS A 82 -9.85 6.14 -26.73
N SER A 83 -10.59 5.23 -27.36
CA SER A 83 -11.50 5.57 -28.47
C SER A 83 -12.71 6.38 -28.02
N THR A 84 -13.21 6.18 -26.80
CA THR A 84 -14.40 6.86 -26.28
C THR A 84 -14.05 8.26 -25.77
N TYR A 85 -12.99 8.37 -24.97
CA TYR A 85 -12.63 9.61 -24.27
C TYR A 85 -11.47 10.36 -24.92
N GLY A 86 -10.74 9.76 -25.87
CA GLY A 86 -9.60 10.39 -26.54
C GLY A 86 -8.31 10.37 -25.72
N LEU A 87 -8.19 9.46 -24.74
CA LEU A 87 -6.97 9.28 -23.96
C LEU A 87 -5.83 8.66 -24.80
N THR A 88 -4.59 8.92 -24.39
CA THR A 88 -3.40 8.22 -24.89
C THR A 88 -3.06 7.02 -24.00
N ASP A 89 -2.18 6.12 -24.44
CA ASP A 89 -1.66 5.03 -23.58
C ASP A 89 -1.02 5.61 -22.30
N GLU A 90 -0.15 6.61 -22.47
CA GLU A 90 0.52 7.34 -21.38
C GLU A 90 -0.45 7.98 -20.36
N MET A 91 -1.59 8.51 -20.81
CA MET A 91 -2.60 9.03 -19.88
C MET A 91 -3.29 7.92 -19.09
N LEU A 92 -3.44 6.75 -19.70
CA LEU A 92 -4.09 5.61 -19.08
C LEU A 92 -3.14 4.87 -18.12
N ASP A 93 -1.82 4.98 -18.32
CA ASP A 93 -0.79 4.47 -17.39
C ASP A 93 -0.89 5.13 -16.00
N LEU A 94 -1.51 6.31 -15.89
CA LEU A 94 -1.87 6.96 -14.61
C LEU A 94 -2.99 6.26 -13.84
N PHE A 95 -3.52 5.17 -14.37
CA PHE A 95 -4.61 4.41 -13.78
C PHE A 95 -4.18 2.95 -13.62
N THR A 96 -4.48 2.38 -12.46
CA THR A 96 -4.34 0.95 -12.21
C THR A 96 -5.49 0.20 -12.88
N TYR A 97 -5.15 -0.79 -13.70
CA TYR A 97 -6.11 -1.69 -14.33
C TYR A 97 -6.57 -2.77 -13.36
N ARG A 98 -7.89 -3.00 -13.28
CA ARG A 98 -8.50 -4.16 -12.63
C ARG A 98 -9.47 -4.84 -13.59
N ARG A 99 -9.66 -6.15 -13.40
CA ARG A 99 -10.63 -6.97 -14.14
C ARG A 99 -11.45 -7.81 -13.18
N GLU A 100 -12.74 -7.90 -13.46
CA GLU A 100 -13.65 -8.86 -12.86
C GLU A 100 -14.31 -9.68 -13.98
N ASN A 101 -14.39 -10.99 -13.78
CA ASN A 101 -15.14 -11.86 -14.68
C ASN A 101 -16.62 -11.83 -14.29
N THR A 102 -17.51 -11.73 -15.27
CA THR A 102 -18.96 -11.73 -15.07
C THR A 102 -19.62 -12.87 -15.83
N GLU A 103 -20.89 -13.15 -15.56
CA GLU A 103 -21.65 -14.16 -16.32
C GLU A 103 -21.69 -13.85 -17.83
N ASN A 104 -21.64 -12.57 -18.20
CA ASN A 104 -21.73 -12.10 -19.59
C ASN A 104 -20.38 -11.82 -20.24
N GLY A 105 -19.26 -11.99 -19.51
CA GLY A 105 -17.91 -11.74 -20.01
C GLY A 105 -17.01 -11.18 -18.92
N TRP A 106 -16.73 -9.88 -18.99
CA TRP A 106 -15.82 -9.21 -18.08
C TRP A 106 -16.20 -7.74 -17.90
N ILE A 107 -15.83 -7.20 -16.75
CA ILE A 107 -15.79 -5.76 -16.45
C ILE A 107 -14.34 -5.40 -16.18
N ALA A 108 -13.85 -4.33 -16.78
CA ALA A 108 -12.54 -3.76 -16.51
C ALA A 108 -12.69 -2.36 -15.93
N SER A 109 -11.87 -2.02 -14.93
CA SER A 109 -11.75 -0.66 -14.41
C SER A 109 -10.33 -0.12 -14.53
N PHE A 110 -10.22 1.20 -14.71
CA PHE A 110 -8.98 1.96 -14.66
C PHE A 110 -9.13 3.00 -13.55
N GLU A 111 -8.43 2.78 -12.43
CA GLU A 111 -8.56 3.56 -11.19
C GLU A 111 -7.29 4.34 -10.88
N SER A 112 -7.38 5.63 -10.59
CA SER A 112 -6.19 6.42 -10.23
C SER A 112 -5.81 6.16 -8.77
N ASN A 113 -4.55 5.81 -8.51
CA ASN A 113 -3.97 5.78 -7.16
C ASN A 113 -3.32 7.13 -6.79
N ALA A 114 -3.21 8.04 -7.77
CA ALA A 114 -2.51 9.30 -7.66
C ALA A 114 -3.28 10.39 -6.88
N PHE A 115 -2.61 11.51 -6.66
CA PHE A 115 -3.24 12.74 -6.20
C PHE A 115 -4.40 13.13 -7.12
N HIS A 116 -5.46 13.73 -6.56
CA HIS A 116 -6.66 14.17 -7.29
C HIS A 116 -7.60 13.06 -7.79
N GLN A 117 -7.67 11.91 -7.11
CA GLN A 117 -8.57 10.79 -7.41
C GLN A 117 -10.01 11.21 -7.75
N LYS A 118 -10.55 12.22 -7.03
CA LYS A 118 -11.89 12.74 -7.26
C LYS A 118 -12.04 13.38 -8.64
N GLU A 119 -11.08 14.22 -9.03
CA GLU A 119 -11.12 14.93 -10.31
C GLU A 119 -10.79 14.01 -11.48
N LEU A 120 -9.82 13.10 -11.31
CA LEU A 120 -9.44 12.11 -12.32
C LEU A 120 -10.53 11.05 -12.55
N GLY A 121 -11.22 10.64 -11.48
CA GLY A 121 -12.25 9.62 -11.52
C GLY A 121 -11.69 8.23 -11.88
N PHE A 122 -12.56 7.37 -12.38
CA PHE A 122 -12.20 6.05 -12.89
C PHE A 122 -13.01 5.73 -14.15
N TYR A 123 -12.41 4.95 -15.05
CA TYR A 123 -13.05 4.47 -16.28
C TYR A 123 -13.48 3.02 -16.10
N THR A 124 -14.67 2.67 -16.58
CA THR A 124 -15.19 1.30 -16.56
C THR A 124 -15.52 0.88 -17.98
N VAL A 125 -15.13 -0.34 -18.34
CA VAL A 125 -15.49 -1.00 -19.59
C VAL A 125 -16.21 -2.28 -19.26
N GLU A 126 -17.46 -2.41 -19.68
CA GLU A 126 -18.25 -3.62 -19.52
C GLU A 126 -18.49 -4.27 -20.88
N LYS A 127 -18.26 -5.59 -20.95
CA LYS A 127 -18.62 -6.38 -22.12
C LYS A 127 -20.07 -6.83 -21.99
N GLU A 128 -20.91 -6.26 -22.85
CA GLU A 128 -22.33 -6.57 -22.95
C GLU A 128 -22.56 -7.97 -23.54
N ALA A 129 -23.75 -8.53 -23.27
CA ALA A 129 -24.12 -9.88 -23.72
C ALA A 129 -24.10 -10.06 -25.25
N ASP A 130 -24.26 -8.98 -26.03
CA ASP A 130 -24.17 -8.98 -27.49
C ASP A 130 -22.73 -8.85 -28.02
N GLY A 131 -21.74 -8.78 -27.11
CA GLY A 131 -20.33 -8.61 -27.41
C GLY A 131 -19.89 -7.16 -27.64
N THR A 132 -20.79 -6.18 -27.51
CA THR A 132 -20.43 -4.76 -27.52
C THR A 132 -19.75 -4.36 -26.21
N LEU A 133 -18.98 -3.28 -26.26
CA LEU A 133 -18.34 -2.71 -25.07
C LEU A 133 -19.06 -1.42 -24.71
N SER A 134 -19.59 -1.34 -23.50
CA SER A 134 -20.02 -0.09 -22.89
C SER A 134 -18.84 0.50 -22.11
N VAL A 135 -18.64 1.81 -22.24
CA VAL A 135 -17.53 2.54 -21.62
C VAL A 135 -18.12 3.73 -20.88
N THR A 136 -17.78 3.88 -19.62
CA THR A 136 -18.23 4.99 -18.77
C THR A 136 -17.08 5.58 -17.98
N TRP A 137 -17.20 6.84 -17.62
CA TRP A 137 -16.30 7.55 -16.72
C TRP A 137 -17.10 8.06 -15.53
N SER A 138 -16.56 7.92 -14.32
CA SER A 138 -17.25 8.35 -13.10
C SER A 138 -17.67 9.83 -13.10
N ASN A 139 -17.02 10.65 -13.94
CA ASN A 139 -17.30 12.07 -14.09
C ASN A 139 -18.04 12.41 -15.41
N ASP A 140 -18.69 11.45 -16.08
CA ASP A 140 -19.50 11.72 -17.29
C ASP A 140 -20.58 12.79 -17.07
N ASN A 141 -21.11 12.90 -15.85
CA ASN A 141 -22.13 13.87 -15.48
C ASN A 141 -21.56 15.25 -15.10
N ALA A 142 -20.24 15.45 -15.17
CA ALA A 142 -19.62 16.75 -14.92
C ALA A 142 -19.99 17.78 -16.01
N ASP A 143 -19.81 19.06 -15.70
CA ASP A 143 -20.02 20.14 -16.66
C ASP A 143 -19.00 20.03 -17.80
N GLN A 144 -19.50 19.62 -18.97
CA GLN A 144 -18.66 19.36 -20.14
C GLN A 144 -18.03 20.63 -20.71
N GLU A 145 -18.59 21.83 -20.47
CA GLU A 145 -17.94 23.08 -20.87
C GLU A 145 -16.68 23.32 -20.02
N LEU A 146 -16.74 23.05 -18.72
CA LEU A 146 -15.60 23.14 -17.81
C LEU A 146 -14.54 22.08 -18.13
N VAL A 147 -14.95 20.84 -18.40
CA VAL A 147 -14.01 19.78 -18.81
C VAL A 147 -13.33 20.15 -20.13
N ALA A 148 -14.10 20.59 -21.13
CA ALA A 148 -13.59 20.97 -22.44
C ALA A 148 -12.69 22.22 -22.41
N SER A 149 -12.77 23.06 -21.38
CA SER A 149 -11.87 24.21 -21.20
C SER A 149 -10.40 23.80 -21.07
N GLY A 150 -10.13 22.64 -20.45
CA GLY A 150 -8.78 22.22 -20.09
C GLY A 150 -8.24 22.85 -18.80
N GLU A 151 -9.03 23.66 -18.11
CA GLU A 151 -8.64 24.24 -16.83
C GLU A 151 -8.67 23.21 -15.70
N LEU A 152 -7.69 23.29 -14.80
CA LEU A 152 -7.55 22.40 -13.65
C LEU A 152 -8.45 22.77 -12.47
N THR A 153 -9.10 23.94 -12.54
CA THR A 153 -10.19 24.34 -11.64
C THR A 153 -11.50 23.58 -11.94
N SER A 154 -11.57 22.84 -13.04
CA SER A 154 -12.69 21.95 -13.36
C SER A 154 -12.85 20.88 -12.27
N PRO A 155 -14.10 20.55 -11.86
CA PRO A 155 -14.35 19.46 -10.91
C PRO A 155 -14.05 18.07 -11.47
N ALA A 156 -13.74 17.98 -12.77
CA ALA A 156 -13.40 16.73 -13.46
C ALA A 156 -12.28 16.97 -14.49
N TRP A 157 -11.31 16.07 -14.56
CA TRP A 157 -10.09 16.19 -15.34
C TRP A 157 -10.04 15.14 -16.45
N GLY A 158 -10.35 15.57 -17.68
CA GLY A 158 -10.27 14.73 -18.88
C GLY A 158 -8.94 14.90 -19.63
N VAL A 159 -8.93 14.54 -20.92
CA VAL A 159 -7.73 14.51 -21.79
C VAL A 159 -6.88 15.78 -21.70
N LYS A 160 -7.51 16.97 -21.73
CA LYS A 160 -6.78 18.25 -21.74
C LYS A 160 -6.08 18.53 -20.41
N GLN A 161 -6.74 18.22 -19.30
CA GLN A 161 -6.17 18.37 -17.96
C GLN A 161 -5.03 17.38 -17.74
N LEU A 162 -5.23 16.11 -18.12
CA LEU A 162 -4.20 15.07 -18.07
C LEU A 162 -2.95 15.45 -18.87
N ALA A 163 -3.12 15.93 -20.11
CA ALA A 163 -2.01 16.40 -20.93
C ALA A 163 -1.21 17.52 -20.26
N ARG A 164 -1.91 18.45 -19.58
CA ARG A 164 -1.29 19.57 -18.85
C ARG A 164 -0.50 19.08 -17.64
N ILE A 165 -1.06 18.16 -16.86
CA ILE A 165 -0.41 17.57 -15.67
C ILE A 165 0.84 16.79 -16.08
N ILE A 166 0.71 15.91 -17.07
CA ILE A 166 1.83 15.09 -17.55
C ILE A 166 2.96 15.98 -18.09
N SER A 167 2.61 16.97 -18.92
CA SER A 167 3.60 17.92 -19.45
C SER A 167 4.28 18.71 -18.35
N PHE A 168 3.54 19.11 -17.31
CA PHE A 168 4.08 19.88 -16.19
C PHE A 168 5.15 19.08 -15.44
N TYR A 169 4.81 17.87 -15.00
CA TYR A 169 5.74 17.04 -14.23
C TYR A 169 6.99 16.68 -15.04
N ARG A 170 6.85 16.31 -16.32
CA ARG A 170 8.00 16.04 -17.18
C ARG A 170 8.95 17.22 -17.34
N GLN A 171 8.39 18.42 -17.48
CA GLN A 171 9.18 19.64 -17.60
C GLN A 171 10.00 19.93 -16.33
N HIS A 172 9.55 19.42 -15.19
CA HIS A 172 10.08 19.78 -13.88
C HIS A 172 10.66 18.61 -13.06
N LEU A 173 10.60 17.37 -13.55
CA LEU A 173 11.03 16.16 -12.83
C LEU A 173 12.46 16.28 -12.26
N ASP A 174 13.40 16.78 -13.07
CA ASP A 174 14.81 16.92 -12.69
C ASP A 174 15.01 17.75 -11.41
N ARG A 175 14.03 18.61 -11.06
CA ARG A 175 14.05 19.41 -9.84
C ARG A 175 13.90 18.54 -8.60
N TRP A 176 12.96 17.60 -8.61
CA TRP A 176 12.62 16.79 -7.43
C TRP A 176 13.39 15.47 -7.38
N LYS A 177 13.72 14.87 -8.52
CA LYS A 177 14.28 13.50 -8.58
C LYS A 177 15.57 13.28 -7.80
N ASN A 178 16.38 14.32 -7.63
CA ASN A 178 17.69 14.25 -6.96
C ASN A 178 17.64 14.69 -5.49
N VAL A 179 16.47 15.05 -4.96
CA VAL A 179 16.32 15.49 -3.57
C VAL A 179 16.29 14.25 -2.67
N GLN A 180 17.42 13.95 -2.03
CA GLN A 180 17.52 12.81 -1.12
C GLN A 180 16.72 13.01 0.17
N ASN A 181 16.75 14.24 0.73
CA ASN A 181 16.03 14.56 1.95
C ASN A 181 15.57 16.02 1.91
N MET A 182 14.25 16.21 1.80
CA MET A 182 13.63 17.54 1.78
C MET A 182 13.92 18.30 3.08
N ASP A 183 14.03 17.61 4.23
CA ASP A 183 14.17 18.25 5.55
C ASP A 183 15.54 18.91 5.79
N ASP A 184 16.54 18.60 4.95
CA ASP A 184 17.86 19.22 4.99
C ASP A 184 17.95 20.54 4.21
N LEU A 185 16.92 20.86 3.42
CA LEU A 185 16.88 22.06 2.59
C LEU A 185 16.38 23.30 3.36
N SER A 186 16.87 24.48 2.96
CA SER A 186 16.34 25.76 3.45
C SER A 186 14.91 26.01 2.95
N LEU A 187 14.17 26.93 3.58
CA LEU A 187 12.83 27.30 3.09
C LEU A 187 12.89 27.89 1.68
N GLU A 188 13.93 28.67 1.39
CA GLU A 188 14.18 29.25 0.08
C GLU A 188 14.45 28.18 -0.97
N ASP A 189 15.25 27.16 -0.66
CA ASP A 189 15.54 26.06 -1.58
C ASP A 189 14.30 25.21 -1.83
N LYS A 190 13.52 24.89 -0.78
CA LYS A 190 12.24 24.19 -0.90
C LYS A 190 11.25 24.95 -1.77
N ALA A 191 11.08 26.25 -1.50
CA ALA A 191 10.20 27.11 -2.29
C ALA A 191 10.70 27.28 -3.72
N ALA A 192 12.02 27.34 -3.93
CA ALA A 192 12.59 27.36 -5.26
C ALA A 192 12.27 26.06 -6.01
N LEU A 193 12.44 24.90 -5.39
CA LEU A 193 12.08 23.60 -5.98
C LEU A 193 10.62 23.59 -6.46
N ASP A 194 9.71 24.06 -5.62
CA ASP A 194 8.26 24.07 -5.86
C ASP A 194 7.75 25.32 -6.61
N ALA A 195 8.63 26.25 -7.02
CA ALA A 195 8.23 27.45 -7.74
C ALA A 195 7.33 27.18 -8.98
N PRO A 196 7.54 26.11 -9.76
CA PRO A 196 6.61 25.77 -10.84
C PRO A 196 5.20 25.41 -10.36
N LEU A 197 5.06 24.75 -9.20
CA LEU A 197 3.76 24.42 -8.62
C LEU A 197 3.02 25.69 -8.18
N MET A 198 3.72 26.78 -7.84
CA MET A 198 3.09 28.07 -7.59
C MET A 198 2.45 28.70 -8.83
N GLU A 199 2.96 28.38 -10.03
CA GLU A 199 2.37 28.83 -11.31
C GLU A 199 1.23 27.90 -11.77
N ALA A 200 1.13 26.71 -11.17
CA ALA A 200 0.11 25.69 -11.44
C ALA A 200 -0.46 25.10 -10.14
N GLN A 201 -0.99 25.98 -9.27
CA GLN A 201 -1.37 25.64 -7.89
C GLN A 201 -2.42 24.53 -7.81
N GLU A 202 -3.22 24.36 -8.86
CA GLU A 202 -4.24 23.31 -8.96
C GLU A 202 -3.64 21.90 -8.99
N ILE A 203 -2.37 21.76 -9.42
CA ILE A 203 -1.58 20.52 -9.41
C ILE A 203 -1.00 20.26 -8.02
N GLY A 204 -0.60 21.31 -7.30
CA GLY A 204 0.07 21.20 -6.00
C GLY A 204 -0.91 21.12 -4.82
N LEU A 205 -1.05 19.94 -4.20
CA LEU A 205 -1.83 19.81 -2.96
C LEU A 205 -1.15 20.51 -1.77
N LEU A 206 0.18 20.39 -1.68
CA LEU A 206 1.04 21.11 -0.75
C LEU A 206 2.21 21.68 -1.54
N ILE A 207 2.41 22.99 -1.44
CA ILE A 207 3.46 23.71 -2.19
C ILE A 207 4.36 24.40 -1.16
N ASN A 208 5.66 24.14 -1.21
CA ASN A 208 6.61 24.87 -0.37
C ASN A 208 6.71 26.32 -0.84
N ILE A 209 6.65 27.26 0.10
CA ILE A 209 6.71 28.70 -0.13
C ILE A 209 7.60 29.37 0.94
N VAL A 210 7.94 30.63 0.72
CA VAL A 210 8.58 31.47 1.74
C VAL A 210 7.54 32.39 2.42
N PRO A 211 7.71 32.72 3.70
CA PRO A 211 6.82 33.64 4.41
C PRO A 211 6.85 35.04 3.81
N GLU A 212 5.69 35.66 3.69
CA GLU A 212 5.53 37.05 3.24
C GLU A 212 5.41 38.01 4.42
N LYS A 213 5.22 39.30 4.12
CA LYS A 213 5.15 40.36 5.14
C LYS A 213 4.03 40.16 6.16
N ASP A 214 2.90 39.63 5.71
CA ASP A 214 1.72 39.43 6.54
C ASP A 214 1.79 38.10 7.31
N ASP A 215 2.72 37.21 6.97
CA ASP A 215 2.94 35.96 7.67
C ASP A 215 3.72 36.16 8.98
N ILE A 216 3.50 35.25 9.93
CA ILE A 216 4.33 35.25 11.15
C ILE A 216 5.78 34.92 10.77
N PRO A 217 6.79 35.55 11.40
CA PRO A 217 8.19 35.21 11.14
C PRO A 217 8.51 33.76 11.52
N VAL A 218 9.43 33.13 10.78
CA VAL A 218 9.88 31.74 10.99
C VAL A 218 10.27 31.48 12.46
N GLU A 219 11.06 32.36 13.05
CA GLU A 219 11.49 32.23 14.45
C GLU A 219 10.33 32.39 15.44
N THR A 220 9.29 33.16 15.10
CA THR A 220 8.05 33.22 15.88
C THR A 220 7.28 31.91 15.80
N ALA A 221 7.17 31.30 14.60
CA ALA A 221 6.54 29.99 14.43
C ALA A 221 7.29 28.90 15.21
N LYS A 222 8.63 28.88 15.18
CA LYS A 222 9.47 27.97 15.99
C LYS A 222 9.25 28.14 17.48
N GLU A 223 9.17 29.38 17.97
CA GLU A 223 8.90 29.63 19.39
C GLU A 223 7.49 29.21 19.79
N ILE A 224 6.48 29.41 18.93
CA ILE A 224 5.12 28.89 19.13
C ILE A 224 5.15 27.36 19.20
N ALA A 225 5.81 26.70 18.25
CA ALA A 225 5.93 25.24 18.23
C ALA A 225 6.64 24.70 19.48
N ARG A 226 7.74 25.34 19.89
CA ARG A 226 8.46 24.99 21.12
C ARG A 226 7.56 25.10 22.35
N LYS A 227 6.83 26.21 22.49
CA LYS A 227 5.87 26.40 23.58
C LYS A 227 4.74 25.37 23.54
N ALA A 228 4.28 24.99 22.35
CA ALA A 228 3.24 23.98 22.19
C ALA A 228 3.70 22.61 22.71
N VAL A 229 4.91 22.19 22.35
CA VAL A 229 5.50 20.92 22.84
C VAL A 229 5.72 20.97 24.36
N MET A 230 6.32 22.06 24.87
CA MET A 230 6.55 22.22 26.31
C MET A 230 5.22 22.23 27.09
N GLY A 231 4.21 22.93 26.58
CA GLY A 231 2.90 23.05 27.23
C GLY A 231 2.10 21.76 27.19
N LYS A 232 2.15 21.03 26.07
CA LYS A 232 1.40 19.77 25.91
C LYS A 232 2.07 18.60 26.63
N TYR A 233 3.37 18.43 26.46
CA TYR A 233 4.11 17.24 26.89
C TYR A 233 5.05 17.48 28.08
N GLY A 234 5.10 18.69 28.64
CA GLY A 234 5.95 19.01 29.80
C GLY A 234 7.46 18.90 29.51
N ILE A 235 7.85 18.82 28.24
CA ILE A 235 9.26 18.68 27.84
C ILE A 235 10.00 19.99 28.12
N SER A 236 11.23 19.91 28.63
CA SER A 236 12.01 21.09 28.94
C SER A 236 12.55 21.76 27.66
N GLY A 237 12.72 23.09 27.71
CA GLY A 237 13.33 23.83 26.61
C GLY A 237 14.75 23.35 26.28
N ASP A 238 15.50 22.90 27.28
CA ASP A 238 16.86 22.35 27.12
C ASP A 238 16.88 20.97 26.45
N ALA A 239 15.81 20.18 26.60
CA ALA A 239 15.67 18.92 25.86
C ALA A 239 15.36 19.20 24.38
N LEU A 240 14.49 20.17 24.10
CA LEU A 240 14.14 20.55 22.73
C LEU A 240 15.28 21.25 22.00
N SER A 241 16.11 22.04 22.68
CA SER A 241 17.24 22.75 22.05
C SER A 241 18.33 21.82 21.50
N LYS A 242 18.35 20.55 21.94
CA LYS A 242 19.25 19.50 21.44
C LYS A 242 18.70 18.78 20.20
N LYS A 243 17.43 18.99 19.86
CA LYS A 243 16.78 18.37 18.70
C LYS A 243 17.18 19.09 17.41
N LYS A 244 17.38 18.33 16.34
CA LYS A 244 17.50 18.90 14.99
C LYS A 244 16.14 19.49 14.61
N ASN A 245 16.12 20.74 14.17
CA ASN A 245 14.89 21.40 13.75
C ASN A 245 14.85 21.47 12.22
N SER A 246 13.82 20.91 11.60
CA SER A 246 13.50 21.14 10.20
C SER A 246 12.21 21.98 10.10
N VAL A 247 12.15 22.86 9.11
CA VAL A 247 11.00 23.74 8.90
C VAL A 247 10.62 23.70 7.43
N SER A 248 9.33 23.54 7.16
CA SER A 248 8.70 23.76 5.87
C SER A 248 7.58 24.78 6.05
N PHE A 249 7.30 25.58 5.02
CA PHE A 249 6.18 26.50 5.01
C PHE A 249 5.35 26.22 3.76
N TYR A 250 4.10 25.80 3.97
CA TYR A 250 3.25 25.27 2.93
C TYR A 250 2.12 26.23 2.58
N LEU A 251 1.82 26.31 1.29
CA LEU A 251 0.53 26.74 0.76
C LEU A 251 -0.27 25.49 0.38
N TYR A 252 -1.49 25.38 0.89
CA TYR A 252 -2.44 24.37 0.45
C TYR A 252 -3.20 24.90 -0.77
N GLY A 253 -2.82 24.46 -1.97
CA GLY A 253 -3.16 25.08 -3.26
C GLY A 253 -4.66 25.27 -3.54
N ARG A 254 -5.57 24.59 -2.84
CA ARG A 254 -7.03 24.73 -3.00
C ARG A 254 -7.73 25.56 -1.93
N THR A 255 -7.05 25.91 -0.85
CA THR A 255 -7.66 26.60 0.31
C THR A 255 -6.98 27.92 0.64
N ASP A 256 -5.88 28.25 -0.06
CA ASP A 256 -4.96 29.35 0.23
C ASP A 256 -4.44 29.37 1.67
N ARG A 257 -4.62 28.27 2.41
CA ARG A 257 -4.17 28.13 3.78
C ARG A 257 -2.65 28.05 3.79
N ARG A 258 -2.03 28.85 4.65
CA ARG A 258 -0.58 28.85 4.88
C ARG A 258 -0.25 28.27 6.24
N GLU A 259 0.65 27.30 6.29
CA GLU A 259 1.06 26.67 7.56
C GLU A 259 2.55 26.36 7.58
N TYR A 260 3.19 26.63 8.71
CA TYR A 260 4.49 26.08 9.01
C TYR A 260 4.33 24.63 9.48
N ARG A 261 5.14 23.72 8.94
CA ARG A 261 5.40 22.40 9.53
C ARG A 261 6.79 22.41 10.12
N ILE A 262 6.88 22.17 11.42
CA ILE A 262 8.13 22.19 12.17
C ILE A 262 8.32 20.80 12.77
N SER A 263 9.44 20.16 12.46
CA SER A 263 9.85 18.91 13.08
C SER A 263 11.03 19.14 14.01
N MET A 264 10.97 18.53 15.20
CA MET A 264 12.05 18.53 16.18
C MET A 264 12.52 17.09 16.39
N GLU A 265 13.58 16.71 15.70
CA GLU A 265 14.06 15.32 15.57
C GLU A 265 15.18 15.01 16.57
N GLY A 266 15.06 13.86 17.24
CA GLY A 266 16.11 13.21 18.01
C GLY A 266 16.46 11.84 17.42
N SER A 267 17.28 11.07 18.13
CA SER A 267 17.64 9.70 17.74
C SER A 267 16.47 8.73 17.82
N ASP A 268 15.65 8.86 18.87
CA ASP A 268 14.65 7.85 19.26
C ASP A 268 13.21 8.39 19.28
N ASP A 269 13.04 9.68 18.97
CA ASP A 269 11.76 10.36 18.97
C ASP A 269 11.80 11.65 18.12
N SER A 270 10.63 12.11 17.69
CA SER A 270 10.48 13.41 17.05
C SER A 270 9.15 14.08 17.41
N TYR A 271 9.10 15.40 17.34
CA TYR A 271 7.86 16.16 17.50
C TYR A 271 7.50 16.81 16.16
N VAL A 272 6.25 16.70 15.73
CA VAL A 272 5.75 17.34 14.51
C VAL A 272 4.64 18.32 14.87
N ILE A 273 4.82 19.58 14.47
CA ILE A 273 3.95 20.69 14.83
C ILE A 273 3.56 21.46 13.58
N ASN A 274 2.26 21.73 13.41
CA ASN A 274 1.78 22.67 12.41
C ASN A 274 1.33 23.97 13.07
N VAL A 275 1.77 25.10 12.52
CA VAL A 275 1.40 26.44 12.98
C VAL A 275 0.81 27.22 11.81
N SER A 276 -0.45 27.64 11.91
CA SER A 276 -1.12 28.44 10.88
C SER A 276 -0.52 29.84 10.79
N SER A 277 -0.41 30.37 9.58
CA SER A 277 -0.05 31.76 9.31
C SER A 277 -1.20 32.46 8.59
N PRO A 278 -1.54 33.72 8.95
CA PRO A 278 -0.84 34.61 9.88
C PRO A 278 -1.26 34.48 11.35
N ASP A 279 -2.22 33.59 11.67
CA ASP A 279 -2.87 33.59 12.98
C ASP A 279 -1.98 33.09 14.14
N GLY A 280 -0.94 32.32 13.85
CA GLY A 280 -0.06 31.73 14.87
C GLY A 280 -0.70 30.62 15.71
N ASN A 281 -1.83 30.06 15.28
CA ASN A 281 -2.49 28.97 15.98
C ASN A 281 -1.79 27.63 15.71
N VAL A 282 -1.65 26.81 16.74
CA VAL A 282 -1.16 25.43 16.59
C VAL A 282 -2.33 24.58 16.11
N THR A 283 -2.26 24.08 14.88
CA THR A 283 -3.30 23.23 14.27
C THR A 283 -3.02 21.75 14.44
N TYR A 284 -1.76 21.38 14.71
CA TYR A 284 -1.32 20.01 14.95
C TYR A 284 -0.09 20.02 15.85
N CYS A 285 -0.01 19.08 16.80
CA CYS A 285 1.17 18.90 17.65
C CYS A 285 1.20 17.45 18.16
N ARG A 286 2.10 16.63 17.61
CA ARG A 286 2.22 15.20 17.96
C ARG A 286 3.65 14.83 18.33
N TRP A 287 3.80 13.97 19.32
CA TRP A 287 5.06 13.31 19.67
C TRP A 287 5.11 11.92 19.02
N MET A 288 6.01 11.74 18.06
CA MET A 288 6.31 10.49 17.38
C MET A 288 7.38 9.76 18.18
N VAL A 289 6.96 8.77 18.96
CA VAL A 289 7.82 7.98 19.85
C VAL A 289 7.21 6.59 20.02
N SER A 290 8.04 5.57 20.24
CA SER A 290 7.55 4.24 20.59
C SER A 290 6.75 4.27 21.89
N GLU A 291 5.81 3.34 22.05
CA GLU A 291 4.95 3.24 23.24
C GLU A 291 5.77 3.15 24.53
N GLU A 292 6.86 2.39 24.49
CA GLU A 292 7.80 2.16 25.61
C GLU A 292 8.54 3.42 26.07
N ASN A 293 8.80 4.35 25.15
CA ASN A 293 9.54 5.58 25.40
C ASN A 293 8.60 6.79 25.63
N ARG A 294 7.30 6.60 25.42
CA ARG A 294 6.30 7.63 25.72
C ARG A 294 6.21 7.80 27.23
N THR A 295 6.25 9.05 27.69
CA THR A 295 6.22 9.38 29.13
C THR A 295 5.19 10.46 29.43
N LEU A 296 4.86 10.60 30.71
CA LEU A 296 4.06 11.71 31.23
C LEU A 296 4.97 12.71 31.94
N PRO A 297 4.64 14.02 31.92
CA PRO A 297 5.28 15.02 32.77
C PRO A 297 5.30 14.57 34.23
N GLU A 298 6.31 14.91 35.01
CA GLU A 298 6.31 14.61 36.45
C GLU A 298 5.26 15.45 37.20
N GLY A 299 4.71 14.91 38.30
CA GLY A 299 3.81 15.64 39.18
C GLY A 299 2.35 15.71 38.70
N ASP A 300 1.73 16.88 38.87
CA ASP A 300 0.32 17.15 38.58
C ASP A 300 0.04 17.15 37.08
N LEU A 301 -0.98 16.40 36.66
CA LEU A 301 -1.38 16.23 35.26
C LEU A 301 -2.49 17.18 34.82
N SER A 302 -3.01 18.05 35.71
CA SER A 302 -4.17 18.91 35.41
C SER A 302 -3.96 19.85 34.22
N LEU A 303 -2.71 20.16 33.87
CA LEU A 303 -2.33 21.00 32.74
C LEU A 303 -1.97 20.21 31.47
N TYR A 304 -1.97 18.88 31.53
CA TYR A 304 -1.44 18.00 30.49
C TYR A 304 -2.47 16.96 30.02
N ALA A 305 -3.75 17.34 30.00
CA ALA A 305 -4.86 16.44 29.66
C ALA A 305 -4.70 15.79 28.28
N ASP A 306 -4.20 16.52 27.28
CA ASP A 306 -3.98 15.97 25.94
C ASP A 306 -2.86 14.92 25.92
N ALA A 307 -1.73 15.17 26.61
CA ALA A 307 -0.65 14.19 26.72
C ALA A 307 -1.08 12.98 27.54
N ALA A 308 -1.88 13.17 28.59
CA ALA A 308 -2.49 12.08 29.36
C ALA A 308 -3.40 11.22 28.47
N LYS A 309 -4.26 11.84 27.67
CA LYS A 309 -5.11 11.14 26.71
C LYS A 309 -4.28 10.34 25.70
N GLU A 310 -3.26 10.95 25.09
CA GLU A 310 -2.35 10.26 24.17
C GLU A 310 -1.62 9.10 24.84
N TYR A 311 -1.15 9.27 26.08
CA TYR A 311 -0.45 8.23 26.83
C TYR A 311 -1.27 6.96 27.03
N VAL A 312 -2.59 7.10 27.23
CA VAL A 312 -3.51 5.95 27.32
C VAL A 312 -3.87 5.41 25.93
N THR A 313 -4.25 6.30 25.00
CA THR A 313 -4.75 5.89 23.67
C THR A 313 -3.68 5.29 22.77
N GLU A 314 -2.41 5.64 22.97
CA GLU A 314 -1.24 5.10 22.26
C GLU A 314 -0.61 3.92 23.06
N GLY A 315 -1.33 3.30 24.00
CA GLY A 315 -0.93 2.04 24.64
C GLY A 315 0.14 2.12 25.75
N ALA A 316 0.80 3.27 25.94
CA ALA A 316 1.91 3.39 26.90
C ALA A 316 1.52 3.10 28.36
N PHE A 317 0.32 3.50 28.79
CA PHE A 317 -0.19 3.18 30.13
C PHE A 317 -0.30 1.67 30.38
N ASP A 318 -0.60 0.89 29.34
CA ASP A 318 -0.84 -0.53 29.49
C ASP A 318 0.44 -1.35 29.69
N LEU A 319 1.59 -0.80 29.28
CA LEU A 319 2.92 -1.40 29.43
C LEU A 319 3.42 -1.38 30.89
N LEU A 320 2.81 -0.54 31.74
CA LEU A 320 3.17 -0.41 33.14
C LEU A 320 2.84 -1.67 33.96
N ASN A 321 3.66 -1.97 34.95
CA ASN A 321 3.34 -3.00 35.95
C ASN A 321 2.21 -2.54 36.88
N ALA A 322 1.68 -3.44 37.71
CA ALA A 322 0.50 -3.13 38.52
C ALA A 322 0.73 -2.01 39.55
N ALA A 323 1.94 -1.89 40.10
CA ALA A 323 2.27 -0.81 41.04
C ALA A 323 2.35 0.55 40.33
N GLU A 324 3.05 0.60 39.19
CA GLU A 324 3.18 1.80 38.35
C GLU A 324 1.81 2.27 37.83
N LYS A 325 0.95 1.34 37.38
CA LYS A 325 -0.43 1.67 36.96
C LYS A 325 -1.21 2.33 38.08
N ALA A 326 -1.11 1.83 39.31
CA ALA A 326 -1.79 2.42 40.45
C ALA A 326 -1.26 3.83 40.79
N GLU A 327 0.06 4.04 40.71
CA GLU A 327 0.68 5.34 40.92
C GLU A 327 0.26 6.36 39.86
N VAL A 328 0.32 5.97 38.58
CA VAL A 328 -0.13 6.81 37.47
C VAL A 328 -1.63 7.07 37.56
N ALA A 329 -2.45 6.06 37.86
CA ALA A 329 -3.88 6.23 38.02
C ALA A 329 -4.25 7.21 39.15
N ALA A 330 -3.54 7.16 40.28
CA ALA A 330 -3.73 8.13 41.35
C ALA A 330 -3.45 9.58 40.88
N ARG A 331 -2.49 9.78 39.98
CA ARG A 331 -2.19 11.09 39.37
C ARG A 331 -3.29 11.55 38.42
N TYR A 332 -3.88 10.64 37.64
CA TYR A 332 -5.05 10.95 36.80
C TYR A 332 -6.24 11.37 37.66
N GLU A 333 -6.54 10.62 38.72
CA GLU A 333 -7.62 10.96 39.67
C GLU A 333 -7.40 12.33 40.32
N ALA A 334 -6.18 12.59 40.82
CA ALA A 334 -5.83 13.87 41.43
C ALA A 334 -5.97 15.05 40.46
N ALA A 335 -5.73 14.83 39.16
CA ALA A 335 -5.86 15.81 38.10
C ALA A 335 -7.30 15.96 37.55
N GLY A 336 -8.27 15.16 38.02
CA GLY A 336 -9.64 15.12 37.48
C GLY A 336 -9.73 14.46 36.09
N LEU A 337 -8.78 13.60 35.75
CA LEU A 337 -8.67 12.87 34.48
C LEU A 337 -8.99 11.38 34.61
N GLY A 338 -9.54 10.93 35.75
CA GLY A 338 -9.86 9.52 36.03
C GLY A 338 -10.72 8.87 34.95
N ASP A 339 -11.63 9.63 34.31
CA ASP A 339 -12.49 9.16 33.22
C ASP A 339 -11.73 8.75 31.95
N LEU A 340 -10.45 9.12 31.81
CA LEU A 340 -9.59 8.63 30.72
C LEU A 340 -9.10 7.20 30.94
N LEU A 341 -9.19 6.69 32.16
CA LEU A 341 -8.76 5.34 32.50
C LEU A 341 -9.95 4.38 32.38
N PRO A 342 -9.74 3.19 31.80
CA PRO A 342 -10.84 2.25 31.58
C PRO A 342 -11.33 1.61 32.87
N LYS A 343 -10.51 1.62 33.94
CA LYS A 343 -10.77 0.95 35.21
C LYS A 343 -10.21 1.75 36.38
N GLN A 344 -10.68 1.41 37.58
CA GLN A 344 -10.09 1.90 38.83
C GLN A 344 -8.91 1.01 39.23
N TYR A 345 -7.69 1.53 39.09
CA TYR A 345 -6.45 0.82 39.47
C TYR A 345 -6.08 1.10 40.92
N ILE A 346 -5.60 0.08 41.64
CA ILE A 346 -5.27 0.16 43.07
C ILE A 346 -3.89 -0.43 43.36
N LEU A 347 -3.21 0.13 44.35
CA LEU A 347 -1.86 -0.30 44.71
C LEU A 347 -1.87 -1.69 45.37
N PRO A 348 -1.00 -2.63 44.94
CA PRO A 348 -0.84 -3.91 45.63
C PRO A 348 -0.42 -3.75 47.08
N LYS A 349 -1.15 -4.37 48.02
CA LYS A 349 -0.86 -4.33 49.46
C LYS A 349 0.00 -5.54 49.88
N HIS A 350 0.78 -5.43 50.96
CA HIS A 350 1.67 -6.52 51.42
C HIS A 350 0.96 -7.82 51.87
N ASN A 351 -0.34 -7.80 52.14
CA ASN A 351 -1.09 -8.95 52.68
C ASN A 351 -1.98 -9.64 51.63
N VAL A 352 -1.79 -9.35 50.35
CA VAL A 352 -2.54 -9.97 49.25
C VAL A 352 -1.59 -10.78 48.37
N LEU A 353 -2.14 -11.60 47.48
CA LEU A 353 -1.38 -12.39 46.52
C LEU A 353 -0.41 -11.48 45.75
N SER A 354 0.87 -11.88 45.67
CA SER A 354 1.88 -11.11 44.94
C SER A 354 1.58 -11.12 43.44
N GLU A 355 2.03 -10.09 42.73
CA GLU A 355 1.87 -10.00 41.26
C GLU A 355 2.46 -11.22 40.55
N LYS A 356 3.64 -11.67 40.98
CA LYS A 356 4.30 -12.85 40.43
C LYS A 356 3.48 -14.12 40.63
N ASP A 357 2.92 -14.30 41.82
CA ASP A 357 2.09 -15.48 42.11
C ASP A 357 0.73 -15.40 41.40
N ALA A 358 0.19 -14.20 41.20
CA ALA A 358 -1.02 -13.97 40.44
C ALA A 358 -0.85 -14.30 38.95
N ILE A 359 0.24 -13.83 38.33
CA ILE A 359 0.59 -14.18 36.95
C ILE A 359 0.71 -15.69 36.79
N LYS A 360 1.45 -16.36 37.70
CA LYS A 360 1.62 -17.82 37.63
C LYS A 360 0.29 -18.58 37.76
N LYS A 361 -0.56 -18.19 38.71
CA LYS A 361 -1.90 -18.82 38.87
C LYS A 361 -2.80 -18.58 37.66
N ALA A 362 -2.72 -17.39 37.07
CA ALA A 362 -3.48 -17.05 35.89
C ALA A 362 -2.99 -17.83 34.66
N GLU A 363 -1.68 -18.05 34.54
CA GLU A 363 -1.06 -18.87 33.50
C GLU A 363 -1.55 -20.31 33.59
N GLU A 364 -1.45 -20.94 34.77
CA GLU A 364 -1.97 -22.29 35.03
C GLU A 364 -3.47 -22.41 34.71
N ALA A 365 -4.24 -21.35 34.96
CA ALA A 365 -5.67 -21.30 34.65
C ALA A 365 -5.94 -21.21 33.14
N ALA A 366 -5.20 -20.36 32.41
CA ALA A 366 -5.32 -20.22 30.96
C ALA A 366 -4.91 -21.51 30.24
N GLU A 367 -3.82 -22.15 30.67
CA GLU A 367 -3.38 -23.44 30.17
C GLU A 367 -4.45 -24.52 30.36
N ALA A 368 -5.06 -24.58 31.55
CA ALA A 368 -6.12 -25.54 31.82
C ALA A 368 -7.42 -25.25 31.05
N ALA A 369 -7.78 -23.98 30.88
CA ALA A 369 -9.03 -23.58 30.24
C ALA A 369 -9.01 -23.76 28.72
N PHE A 370 -7.89 -23.43 28.08
CA PHE A 370 -7.78 -23.40 26.61
C PHE A 370 -6.89 -24.50 26.04
N GLY A 371 -6.21 -25.28 26.89
CA GLY A 371 -5.29 -26.32 26.44
C GLY A 371 -3.98 -25.77 25.87
N LEU A 372 -3.52 -24.60 26.35
CA LEU A 372 -2.25 -24.00 25.94
C LEU A 372 -1.09 -24.90 26.37
N GLN A 373 -0.11 -25.07 25.49
CA GLN A 373 1.04 -25.94 25.71
C GLN A 373 2.32 -25.30 25.19
N GLY A 374 3.46 -25.80 25.66
CA GLY A 374 4.78 -25.37 25.20
C GLY A 374 5.11 -23.95 25.65
N ASN A 375 5.84 -23.21 24.81
CA ASN A 375 6.31 -21.86 25.08
C ASN A 375 5.39 -20.79 24.46
N TRP A 376 4.07 -20.97 24.56
CA TRP A 376 3.09 -20.07 23.96
C TRP A 376 3.27 -18.62 24.42
N GLN A 377 3.73 -18.43 25.65
CA GLN A 377 4.00 -17.13 26.27
C GLN A 377 4.99 -16.28 25.46
N SER A 378 5.88 -16.85 24.65
CA SER A 378 6.80 -16.05 23.84
C SER A 378 6.11 -15.30 22.68
N LEU A 379 4.85 -15.62 22.38
CA LEU A 379 4.03 -14.88 21.43
C LEU A 379 3.32 -13.68 22.07
N PHE A 380 3.40 -13.51 23.40
CA PHE A 380 2.60 -12.54 24.12
C PHE A 380 3.43 -11.67 25.06
N GLN A 381 2.98 -10.43 25.23
CA GLN A 381 3.39 -9.56 26.32
C GLN A 381 2.40 -9.72 27.48
N VAL A 382 2.92 -9.95 28.68
CA VAL A 382 2.08 -10.05 29.89
C VAL A 382 1.85 -8.65 30.46
N ARG A 383 0.59 -8.31 30.65
CA ARG A 383 0.14 -7.11 31.34
C ARG A 383 -0.61 -7.51 32.61
N SER A 384 -0.28 -6.85 33.70
CA SER A 384 -0.88 -7.08 35.01
C SER A 384 -1.47 -5.78 35.55
N ALA A 385 -2.57 -5.92 36.28
CA ALA A 385 -3.18 -4.82 37.00
C ALA A 385 -3.91 -5.35 38.24
N MET A 386 -3.89 -4.57 39.31
CA MET A 386 -4.83 -4.75 40.40
C MET A 386 -5.93 -3.69 40.26
N VAL A 387 -7.17 -4.15 40.10
CA VAL A 387 -8.32 -3.29 39.80
C VAL A 387 -9.38 -3.42 40.88
N LYS A 388 -10.21 -2.38 41.03
CA LYS A 388 -11.40 -2.41 41.89
C LYS A 388 -12.66 -2.50 41.02
N GLU A 389 -13.42 -3.58 41.18
CA GLU A 389 -14.70 -3.81 40.50
C GLU A 389 -15.78 -4.18 41.51
N GLN A 390 -16.92 -3.47 41.51
CA GLN A 390 -18.08 -3.75 42.37
C GLN A 390 -17.70 -4.04 43.85
N ASP A 391 -16.82 -3.20 44.41
CA ASP A 391 -16.26 -3.31 45.77
C ASP A 391 -15.30 -4.49 46.05
N ARG A 392 -14.87 -5.22 45.03
CA ARG A 392 -13.84 -6.26 45.13
C ARG A 392 -12.52 -5.78 44.53
N SER A 393 -11.42 -6.16 45.16
CA SER A 393 -10.08 -6.00 44.61
C SER A 393 -9.71 -7.27 43.86
N LEU A 394 -9.37 -7.13 42.59
CA LEU A 394 -9.08 -8.25 41.69
C LEU A 394 -7.70 -8.06 41.05
N TRP A 395 -7.01 -9.17 40.86
CA TRP A 395 -5.94 -9.23 39.88
C TRP A 395 -6.56 -9.45 38.50
N GLN A 396 -6.09 -8.69 37.52
CA GLN A 396 -6.35 -8.91 36.11
C GLN A 396 -5.00 -9.12 35.41
N ILE A 397 -4.83 -10.29 34.81
CA ILE A 397 -3.65 -10.65 34.04
C ILE A 397 -4.10 -10.84 32.59
N THR A 398 -3.44 -10.14 31.68
CA THR A 398 -3.72 -10.19 30.25
C THR A 398 -2.46 -10.58 29.49
N TRP A 399 -2.55 -11.56 28.60
CA TRP A 399 -1.53 -11.85 27.59
C TRP A 399 -2.00 -11.25 26.28
N LEU A 400 -1.29 -10.22 25.82
CA LEU A 400 -1.56 -9.55 24.55
C LEU A 400 -0.57 -9.99 23.49
N PRO A 401 -1.01 -10.20 22.24
CA PRO A 401 -0.11 -10.53 21.15
C PRO A 401 1.06 -9.55 21.08
N TYR A 402 2.27 -10.09 21.13
CA TYR A 402 3.48 -9.28 21.02
C TYR A 402 3.83 -9.14 19.54
N ASN A 403 3.86 -7.91 19.04
CA ASN A 403 4.42 -7.65 17.72
C ASN A 403 5.92 -7.90 17.80
N MET A 404 6.38 -9.05 17.29
CA MET A 404 7.78 -9.49 17.36
C MET A 404 8.73 -8.66 16.49
N GLY A 405 8.28 -7.52 15.93
CA GLY A 405 9.05 -6.70 15.00
C GLY A 405 9.30 -7.39 13.66
N ASN A 406 8.63 -8.53 13.42
CA ASN A 406 8.66 -9.20 12.13
C ASN A 406 7.66 -8.50 11.22
N TRP A 407 8.12 -7.45 10.55
CA TRP A 407 7.34 -6.65 9.62
C TRP A 407 6.68 -7.48 8.48
N HIS A 408 7.04 -8.76 8.35
CA HIS A 408 6.49 -9.70 7.37
C HIS A 408 5.37 -10.62 7.87
N TRP A 409 5.08 -10.68 9.17
CA TRP A 409 3.99 -11.49 9.71
C TRP A 409 2.91 -10.58 10.31
N ALA A 410 1.92 -10.26 9.47
CA ALA A 410 0.86 -9.31 9.80
C ALA A 410 -0.27 -9.88 10.67
N ASP A 411 -0.28 -11.20 10.90
CA ASP A 411 -1.38 -11.94 11.54
C ASP A 411 -1.30 -11.99 13.08
N VAL A 412 -0.63 -11.01 13.69
CA VAL A 412 -0.48 -10.92 15.15
C VAL A 412 -1.85 -10.78 15.83
N ASP A 413 -2.81 -10.14 15.16
CA ASP A 413 -4.19 -9.97 15.60
C ASP A 413 -4.94 -11.29 15.74
N LYS A 414 -4.64 -12.29 14.91
CA LYS A 414 -5.25 -13.63 14.95
C LYS A 414 -4.88 -14.44 16.19
N LEU A 415 -3.87 -14.05 16.96
CA LEU A 415 -3.52 -14.70 18.23
C LEU A 415 -4.57 -14.46 19.33
N GLY A 416 -5.26 -13.32 19.26
CA GLY A 416 -6.21 -12.88 20.29
C GLY A 416 -5.56 -12.61 21.64
N GLU A 417 -6.38 -12.20 22.61
CA GLU A 417 -5.94 -11.80 23.93
C GLU A 417 -6.46 -12.81 24.95
N TYR A 418 -5.60 -13.29 25.85
CA TYR A 418 -6.03 -14.09 26.99
C TYR A 418 -6.15 -13.19 28.22
N GLN A 419 -7.30 -13.20 28.88
CA GLN A 419 -7.52 -12.44 30.11
C GLN A 419 -7.99 -13.36 31.22
N VAL A 420 -7.35 -13.24 32.38
CA VAL A 420 -7.71 -13.97 33.59
C VAL A 420 -7.92 -12.99 34.73
N THR A 421 -9.04 -13.13 35.42
CA THR A 421 -9.30 -12.39 36.66
C THR A 421 -9.29 -13.34 37.85
N LEU A 422 -8.66 -12.91 38.95
CA LEU A 422 -8.58 -13.70 40.18
C LEU A 422 -8.64 -12.83 41.43
N SER A 423 -9.17 -13.42 42.50
CA SER A 423 -9.25 -12.78 43.82
C SER A 423 -7.85 -12.45 44.35
N VAL A 424 -7.65 -11.21 44.80
CA VAL A 424 -6.37 -10.80 45.41
C VAL A 424 -6.11 -11.49 46.76
N GLU A 425 -7.17 -11.88 47.48
CA GLU A 425 -7.05 -12.47 48.83
C GLU A 425 -6.81 -13.98 48.78
N THR A 426 -7.55 -14.68 47.92
CA THR A 426 -7.57 -16.15 47.88
C THR A 426 -6.82 -16.73 46.68
N GLY A 427 -6.57 -15.92 45.65
CA GLY A 427 -6.06 -16.40 44.37
C GLY A 427 -7.01 -17.37 43.66
N GLU A 428 -8.31 -17.28 43.95
CA GLU A 428 -9.38 -17.99 43.26
C GLU A 428 -9.63 -17.36 41.88
N ILE A 429 -9.67 -18.19 40.84
CA ILE A 429 -9.96 -17.75 39.47
C ILE A 429 -11.44 -17.41 39.34
N LEU A 430 -11.74 -16.20 38.90
CA LEU A 430 -13.11 -15.68 38.75
C LEU A 430 -13.57 -15.72 37.30
N SER A 431 -12.67 -15.39 36.37
CA SER A 431 -12.90 -15.55 34.93
C SER A 431 -11.59 -15.90 34.21
N CYS A 432 -11.74 -16.57 33.07
CA CYS A 432 -10.66 -16.90 32.15
C CYS A 432 -11.26 -16.87 30.75
N GLU A 433 -10.80 -15.92 29.93
CA GLU A 433 -11.41 -15.57 28.66
C GLU A 433 -10.33 -15.46 27.57
N TRP A 434 -10.70 -15.78 26.34
CA TRP A 434 -9.90 -15.54 25.15
C TRP A 434 -10.73 -14.69 24.18
N SER A 435 -10.19 -13.59 23.69
CA SER A 435 -10.95 -12.59 22.92
C SER A 435 -11.50 -13.11 21.60
N LEU A 436 -10.89 -14.16 21.04
CA LEU A 436 -11.29 -14.77 19.77
C LEU A 436 -12.06 -16.09 19.94
N LEU A 437 -12.57 -16.36 21.14
CA LEU A 437 -13.36 -17.57 21.40
C LEU A 437 -14.58 -17.62 20.46
N ASN A 438 -14.68 -18.70 19.68
CA ASN A 438 -15.70 -18.92 18.65
C ASN A 438 -15.69 -17.96 17.45
N VAL A 439 -14.62 -17.16 17.26
CA VAL A 439 -14.45 -16.36 16.03
C VAL A 439 -14.22 -17.28 14.84
N ASP A 440 -13.45 -18.34 15.05
CA ASP A 440 -13.23 -19.40 14.07
C ASP A 440 -13.46 -20.77 14.73
N THR A 441 -14.27 -21.60 14.08
CA THR A 441 -14.53 -22.98 14.51
C THR A 441 -14.17 -23.98 13.41
N GLY A 442 -13.37 -23.56 12.43
CA GLY A 442 -12.82 -24.42 11.40
C GLY A 442 -11.90 -25.49 11.98
N ASN A 443 -11.77 -26.61 11.27
CA ASN A 443 -10.78 -27.63 11.60
C ASN A 443 -9.58 -27.42 10.70
N TYR A 444 -8.45 -27.04 11.28
CA TYR A 444 -7.21 -26.76 10.55
C TYR A 444 -6.16 -27.84 10.81
N THR A 445 -5.27 -28.02 9.85
CA THR A 445 -4.08 -28.87 10.00
C THR A 445 -2.83 -28.00 10.01
N GLU A 446 -1.67 -28.62 10.25
CA GLU A 446 -0.37 -27.96 10.17
C GLU A 446 -0.14 -27.30 8.79
N GLU A 447 -0.83 -27.79 7.74
CA GLU A 447 -0.72 -27.28 6.38
C GLU A 447 -1.75 -26.22 5.98
N THR A 448 -2.77 -25.95 6.82
CA THR A 448 -3.88 -25.05 6.44
C THR A 448 -4.17 -23.94 7.45
N TRP A 449 -3.51 -23.94 8.61
CA TRP A 449 -3.83 -23.03 9.71
C TRP A 449 -3.63 -21.55 9.38
N GLY A 450 -2.77 -21.18 8.42
CA GLY A 450 -2.61 -19.79 7.97
C GLY A 450 -3.90 -19.16 7.40
N GLN A 451 -4.89 -19.99 7.04
CA GLN A 451 -6.21 -19.55 6.58
C GLN A 451 -7.17 -19.24 7.73
N ALA A 452 -6.84 -19.66 8.95
CA ALA A 452 -7.67 -19.41 10.12
C ALA A 452 -7.82 -17.91 10.36
N GLN A 453 -8.98 -17.53 10.89
CA GLN A 453 -9.28 -16.18 11.34
C GLN A 453 -8.90 -15.98 12.82
N ALA A 454 -8.64 -17.08 13.54
CA ALA A 454 -8.15 -17.07 14.91
C ALA A 454 -7.26 -18.30 15.18
N TYR A 455 -6.13 -18.10 15.84
CA TYR A 455 -5.18 -19.15 16.19
C TYR A 455 -5.46 -19.69 17.59
N SER A 456 -6.18 -20.81 17.64
CA SER A 456 -6.46 -21.53 18.88
C SER A 456 -5.21 -22.20 19.46
N ALA A 457 -5.31 -22.65 20.71
CA ALA A 457 -4.19 -23.19 21.48
C ALA A 457 -3.42 -24.34 20.80
N ASP A 458 -4.11 -25.18 20.03
CA ASP A 458 -3.55 -26.28 19.24
C ASP A 458 -2.72 -25.81 18.03
N MET A 459 -2.96 -24.59 17.53
CA MET A 459 -2.22 -23.99 16.42
C MET A 459 -0.97 -23.23 16.86
N LEU A 460 -0.90 -22.75 18.12
CA LEU A 460 0.23 -21.95 18.61
C LEU A 460 1.61 -22.64 18.45
N PRO A 461 1.74 -23.97 18.63
CA PRO A 461 2.99 -24.66 18.32
C PRO A 461 3.39 -24.54 16.84
N TRP A 462 2.44 -24.55 15.90
CA TRP A 462 2.70 -24.37 14.47
C TRP A 462 3.13 -22.95 14.15
N VAL A 463 2.50 -21.95 14.77
CA VAL A 463 2.90 -20.53 14.69
C VAL A 463 4.35 -20.37 15.14
N LEU A 464 4.69 -20.88 16.33
CA LEU A 464 6.05 -20.79 16.87
C LEU A 464 7.08 -21.45 15.95
N ASN A 465 6.76 -22.64 15.43
CA ASN A 465 7.63 -23.37 14.51
C ASN A 465 7.84 -22.61 13.19
N LEU A 466 6.79 -22.00 12.63
CA LEU A 466 6.89 -21.17 11.42
C LEU A 466 7.81 -19.96 11.68
N LEU A 467 7.55 -19.21 12.75
CA LEU A 467 8.32 -18.01 13.08
C LEU A 467 9.79 -18.33 13.39
N GLU A 468 10.07 -19.46 14.05
CA GLU A 468 11.44 -19.91 14.29
C GLU A 468 12.16 -20.21 12.98
N GLN A 469 11.54 -20.97 12.06
CA GLN A 469 12.12 -21.30 10.76
C GLN A 469 12.34 -20.04 9.90
N ALA A 470 11.35 -19.14 9.86
CA ALA A 470 11.46 -17.85 9.18
C ALA A 470 12.63 -17.03 9.73
N GLN A 471 12.77 -16.97 11.06
CA GLN A 471 13.86 -16.24 11.72
C GLN A 471 15.24 -16.84 11.43
N GLN A 472 15.35 -18.16 11.20
CA GLN A 472 16.61 -18.79 10.80
C GLN A 472 17.09 -18.29 9.43
N ILE A 473 16.17 -18.01 8.51
CA ILE A 473 16.49 -17.42 7.21
C ILE A 473 16.85 -15.93 7.40
N LEU A 474 16.01 -15.15 8.10
CA LEU A 474 16.21 -13.71 8.30
C LEU A 474 17.52 -13.36 9.01
N LYS A 475 18.02 -14.23 9.91
CA LYS A 475 19.32 -14.04 10.57
C LYS A 475 20.52 -13.95 9.63
N LYS A 476 20.40 -14.43 8.38
CA LYS A 476 21.44 -14.29 7.35
C LYS A 476 21.53 -12.85 6.82
N TYR A 477 20.47 -12.05 7.00
CA TYR A 477 20.29 -10.71 6.45
C TYR A 477 20.02 -9.70 7.59
N PRO A 478 21.02 -9.39 8.44
CA PRO A 478 20.82 -8.50 9.59
C PRO A 478 20.55 -7.06 9.14
N GLY A 479 19.47 -6.46 9.66
CA GLY A 479 19.08 -5.09 9.34
C GLY A 479 18.24 -4.93 8.07
N THR A 480 17.92 -6.05 7.39
CA THR A 480 17.02 -6.04 6.24
C THR A 480 15.63 -5.54 6.61
N THR A 481 15.10 -4.67 5.75
CA THR A 481 13.73 -4.16 5.83
C THR A 481 12.93 -4.46 4.55
N ASN A 482 13.53 -5.19 3.59
CA ASN A 482 12.86 -5.71 2.39
C ASN A 482 13.33 -7.14 2.02
N LEU A 483 12.43 -8.05 1.61
CA LEU A 483 12.77 -9.38 1.07
C LEU A 483 13.64 -9.31 -0.18
N ASP A 484 13.60 -8.21 -0.93
CA ASP A 484 14.39 -8.04 -2.16
C ASP A 484 15.91 -7.96 -1.90
N GLU A 485 16.32 -7.77 -0.65
CA GLU A 485 17.73 -7.82 -0.22
C GLU A 485 18.23 -9.26 -0.01
N MET A 486 17.32 -10.25 -0.03
CA MET A 486 17.64 -11.66 0.16
C MET A 486 18.07 -12.32 -1.15
N SER A 487 18.84 -13.42 -1.07
CA SER A 487 19.08 -14.24 -2.26
C SER A 487 17.76 -14.83 -2.78
N PRO A 488 17.62 -15.07 -4.09
CA PRO A 488 16.41 -15.68 -4.65
C PRO A 488 16.03 -17.01 -3.98
N GLU A 489 17.02 -17.83 -3.62
CA GLU A 489 16.80 -19.11 -2.95
C GLU A 489 16.25 -18.94 -1.54
N ASP A 490 16.80 -18.02 -0.76
CA ASP A 490 16.34 -17.76 0.61
C ASP A 490 14.96 -17.08 0.61
N ARG A 491 14.70 -16.17 -0.33
CA ARG A 491 13.38 -15.54 -0.51
C ARG A 491 12.31 -16.58 -0.89
N ALA A 492 12.63 -17.47 -1.84
CA ALA A 492 11.74 -18.57 -2.23
C ALA A 492 11.51 -19.56 -1.08
N ALA A 493 12.55 -19.87 -0.30
CA ALA A 493 12.43 -20.74 0.88
C ALA A 493 11.57 -20.10 1.97
N TYR A 494 11.72 -18.79 2.21
CA TYR A 494 10.90 -18.04 3.15
C TYR A 494 9.42 -18.13 2.79
N ASP A 495 9.04 -17.75 1.57
CA ASP A 495 7.65 -17.80 1.13
C ASP A 495 7.10 -19.23 1.11
N ALA A 496 7.95 -20.24 0.83
CA ALA A 496 7.55 -21.63 0.89
C ALA A 496 7.12 -22.07 2.30
N LEU A 497 7.71 -21.52 3.37
CA LEU A 497 7.30 -21.80 4.75
C LEU A 497 5.88 -21.30 5.03
N PHE A 498 5.54 -20.10 4.55
CA PHE A 498 4.20 -19.53 4.74
C PHE A 498 3.17 -20.26 3.87
N ARG A 499 3.51 -20.56 2.61
CA ARG A 499 2.63 -21.37 1.75
C ARG A 499 2.39 -22.76 2.32
N SER A 500 3.40 -23.41 2.90
CA SER A 500 3.21 -24.73 3.50
C SER A 500 2.34 -24.70 4.76
N ALA A 501 2.25 -23.55 5.43
CA ALA A 501 1.32 -23.29 6.53
C ALA A 501 -0.10 -22.90 6.05
N GLY A 502 -0.32 -22.76 4.74
CA GLY A 502 -1.63 -22.48 4.15
C GLY A 502 -1.92 -21.01 3.85
N TYR A 503 -0.94 -20.11 4.00
CA TYR A 503 -1.10 -18.70 3.67
C TYR A 503 -1.34 -18.48 2.18
N ASP A 504 -2.03 -17.38 1.85
CA ASP A 504 -2.36 -17.03 0.46
C ASP A 504 -1.08 -16.75 -0.34
N LEU A 505 -1.04 -17.35 -1.53
CA LEU A 505 0.01 -17.19 -2.52
C LEU A 505 0.20 -15.72 -2.94
N ALA A 506 -0.86 -14.91 -2.90
CA ALA A 506 -0.78 -13.49 -3.24
C ALA A 506 0.19 -12.71 -2.34
N PHE A 507 0.35 -13.13 -1.08
CA PHE A 507 1.27 -12.49 -0.13
C PHE A 507 2.64 -13.16 -0.08
N TYR A 508 2.71 -14.44 -0.46
CA TYR A 508 3.95 -15.22 -0.47
C TYR A 508 4.18 -15.86 -1.85
N PRO A 509 4.46 -15.06 -2.90
CA PRO A 509 4.49 -15.55 -4.27
C PRO A 509 5.86 -16.10 -4.71
N ASN A 510 6.97 -15.78 -4.03
CA ASN A 510 8.32 -16.05 -4.53
C ASN A 510 8.63 -17.55 -4.60
N THR A 511 9.23 -18.00 -5.70
CA THR A 511 9.64 -19.40 -5.89
C THR A 511 10.89 -19.47 -6.78
N LEU A 512 11.37 -20.68 -7.07
CA LEU A 512 12.43 -20.93 -8.06
C LEU A 512 11.86 -21.54 -9.36
N PRO A 513 12.51 -21.29 -10.51
CA PRO A 513 12.15 -21.94 -11.78
C PRO A 513 12.38 -23.45 -11.75
N ASN A 514 11.52 -24.18 -12.48
CA ASN A 514 11.70 -25.60 -12.73
C ASN A 514 12.62 -25.84 -13.94
N GLU A 515 13.15 -27.07 -14.07
CA GLU A 515 14.02 -27.45 -15.20
C GLU A 515 13.40 -27.28 -16.60
N LYS A 516 12.07 -27.24 -16.70
CA LYS A 516 11.33 -27.10 -17.97
C LYS A 516 10.87 -25.67 -18.24
N ASP A 517 10.96 -24.79 -17.25
CA ASP A 517 10.58 -23.39 -17.44
C ASP A 517 11.65 -22.72 -18.32
N ILE A 518 11.24 -21.69 -19.07
CA ILE A 518 12.17 -20.88 -19.85
C ILE A 518 13.19 -20.21 -18.93
N THR A 519 14.40 -19.99 -19.45
CA THR A 519 15.44 -19.35 -18.65
C THR A 519 15.15 -17.86 -18.44
N GLN A 520 15.81 -17.28 -17.44
CA GLN A 520 15.78 -15.83 -17.21
C GLN A 520 16.20 -15.06 -18.48
N GLU A 521 17.23 -15.54 -19.19
CA GLU A 521 17.72 -14.86 -20.39
C GLU A 521 16.66 -14.83 -21.50
N ASP A 522 15.97 -15.95 -21.72
CA ASP A 522 14.91 -16.09 -22.71
C ASP A 522 13.69 -15.24 -22.33
N ALA A 523 13.28 -15.28 -21.05
CA ALA A 523 12.18 -14.45 -20.55
C ALA A 523 12.45 -12.95 -20.73
N ALA A 524 13.67 -12.50 -20.39
CA ALA A 524 14.03 -11.09 -20.57
C ALA A 524 14.20 -10.70 -22.06
N ALA A 525 14.54 -11.63 -22.95
CA ALA A 525 14.51 -11.37 -24.39
C ALA A 525 13.08 -11.17 -24.91
N LEU A 526 12.14 -12.03 -24.48
CA LEU A 526 10.72 -11.90 -24.80
C LEU A 526 10.13 -10.60 -24.24
N ALA A 527 10.48 -10.24 -23.00
CA ALA A 527 10.05 -9.00 -22.37
C ALA A 527 10.50 -7.77 -23.17
N LEU A 528 11.79 -7.70 -23.55
CA LEU A 528 12.32 -6.62 -24.36
C LEU A 528 11.59 -6.49 -25.70
N GLU A 529 11.41 -7.61 -26.41
CA GLU A 529 10.73 -7.60 -27.71
C GLU A 529 9.25 -7.18 -27.57
N ALA A 530 8.59 -7.57 -26.47
CA ALA A 530 7.22 -7.17 -26.21
C ALA A 530 7.11 -5.66 -25.90
N ILE A 531 8.04 -5.09 -25.12
CA ILE A 531 8.13 -3.63 -24.89
C ILE A 531 8.31 -2.89 -26.22
N GLN A 532 9.27 -3.32 -27.05
CA GLN A 532 9.51 -2.73 -28.37
C GLN A 532 8.28 -2.80 -29.27
N THR A 533 7.53 -3.90 -29.21
CA THR A 533 6.32 -4.10 -30.02
C THR A 533 5.17 -3.20 -29.56
N VAL A 534 4.95 -3.10 -28.25
CA VAL A 534 3.80 -2.41 -27.66
C VAL A 534 4.02 -0.90 -27.62
N TYR A 535 5.18 -0.46 -27.14
CA TYR A 535 5.48 0.96 -26.94
C TYR A 535 6.31 1.57 -28.08
N GLN A 536 6.72 0.78 -29.08
CA GLN A 536 7.52 1.25 -30.23
C GLN A 536 8.84 1.92 -29.81
N VAL A 537 9.40 1.49 -28.69
CA VAL A 537 10.67 1.99 -28.13
C VAL A 537 11.85 1.32 -28.84
N ASP A 538 12.94 2.08 -29.05
CA ASP A 538 14.20 1.51 -29.51
C ASP A 538 14.85 0.71 -28.37
N GLY A 539 15.02 -0.60 -28.57
CA GLY A 539 15.57 -1.50 -27.55
C GLY A 539 17.04 -1.24 -27.24
N SER A 540 17.74 -0.43 -28.06
CA SER A 540 19.10 0.02 -27.74
C SER A 540 19.17 0.92 -26.51
N ALA A 541 18.06 1.55 -26.12
CA ALA A 541 17.94 2.34 -24.89
C ALA A 541 17.70 1.46 -23.64
N LEU A 542 17.27 0.21 -23.81
CA LEU A 542 16.91 -0.71 -22.74
C LEU A 542 18.05 -1.72 -22.51
N VAL A 543 19.10 -1.29 -21.82
CA VAL A 543 20.31 -2.09 -21.61
C VAL A 543 20.25 -2.84 -20.28
N ARG A 544 20.57 -4.14 -20.29
CA ARG A 544 20.75 -4.91 -19.03
C ARG A 544 21.95 -4.35 -18.26
N GLY A 545 21.73 -3.93 -17.01
CA GLY A 545 22.71 -3.26 -16.15
C GLY A 545 22.12 -2.97 -14.77
N GLU A 546 22.58 -1.92 -14.07
CA GLU A 546 22.04 -1.50 -12.76
C GLU A 546 20.55 -1.12 -12.82
N SER A 547 20.03 -0.86 -14.02
CA SER A 547 18.65 -0.47 -14.30
C SER A 547 17.78 -1.67 -14.76
N PHE A 548 18.25 -2.91 -14.58
CA PHE A 548 17.51 -4.12 -14.87
C PHE A 548 17.30 -4.91 -13.57
N HIS A 549 16.05 -5.31 -13.31
CA HIS A 549 15.71 -6.15 -12.16
C HIS A 549 14.79 -7.28 -12.61
N GLU A 550 14.90 -8.42 -11.94
CA GLU A 550 14.08 -9.59 -12.20
C GLU A 550 13.63 -10.26 -10.91
N SER A 551 12.44 -10.83 -10.96
CA SER A 551 11.97 -11.75 -9.93
C SER A 551 11.23 -12.93 -10.54
N PHE A 552 11.20 -14.04 -9.81
CA PHE A 552 10.48 -15.24 -10.19
C PHE A 552 9.46 -15.60 -9.13
N SER A 553 8.21 -15.72 -9.55
CA SER A 553 7.10 -15.86 -8.62
C SER A 553 5.98 -16.72 -9.19
N LEU A 554 5.13 -17.18 -8.28
CA LEU A 554 3.83 -17.76 -8.58
C LEU A 554 2.81 -16.63 -8.64
N TRP A 555 1.93 -16.69 -9.61
CA TRP A 555 0.87 -15.71 -9.78
C TRP A 555 -0.48 -16.40 -9.97
N VAL A 556 -1.47 -16.01 -9.18
CA VAL A 556 -2.87 -16.41 -9.38
C VAL A 556 -3.47 -15.52 -10.45
N THR A 557 -3.95 -16.12 -11.54
CA THR A 557 -4.68 -15.42 -12.60
C THR A 557 -6.10 -15.09 -12.14
N ASP A 558 -6.78 -14.13 -12.78
CA ASP A 558 -8.18 -13.82 -12.43
C ASP A 558 -9.16 -14.97 -12.72
N GLU A 559 -8.69 -16.05 -13.35
CA GLU A 559 -9.43 -17.31 -13.54
C GLU A 559 -9.19 -18.32 -12.39
N GLY A 560 -8.39 -17.95 -11.39
CA GLY A 560 -8.01 -18.79 -10.25
C GLY A 560 -6.89 -19.79 -10.55
N ASN A 561 -6.27 -19.74 -11.73
CA ASN A 561 -5.15 -20.62 -12.08
C ASN A 561 -3.86 -20.08 -11.46
N THR A 562 -2.99 -20.96 -10.96
CA THR A 562 -1.64 -20.55 -10.54
C THR A 562 -0.64 -20.81 -11.68
N ILE A 563 0.05 -19.77 -12.11
CA ILE A 563 1.12 -19.84 -13.11
C ILE A 563 2.45 -19.43 -12.51
N ARG A 564 3.57 -19.86 -13.12
CA ARG A 564 4.92 -19.39 -12.79
C ARG A 564 5.27 -18.26 -13.74
N VAL A 565 5.78 -17.16 -13.22
CA VAL A 565 6.11 -15.98 -14.02
C VAL A 565 7.50 -15.44 -13.71
N TRP A 566 8.16 -15.02 -14.77
CA TRP A 566 9.27 -14.08 -14.71
C TRP A 566 8.70 -12.67 -14.74
N MET A 567 8.97 -11.89 -13.70
CA MET A 567 8.71 -10.46 -13.67
C MET A 567 10.00 -9.75 -14.06
N ILE A 568 9.97 -9.04 -15.18
CA ILE A 568 11.12 -8.36 -15.75
C ILE A 568 10.89 -6.85 -15.70
N TYR A 569 11.83 -6.13 -15.09
CA TYR A 569 11.79 -4.69 -14.91
C TYR A 569 12.95 -4.05 -15.69
N TYR A 570 12.61 -3.11 -16.56
CA TYR A 570 13.56 -2.24 -17.26
C TYR A 570 13.36 -0.81 -16.80
N TRP A 571 14.30 -0.32 -16.02
CA TRP A 571 14.39 1.07 -15.59
C TRP A 571 15.18 1.86 -16.63
N ASN A 572 14.61 2.95 -17.10
CA ASN A 572 15.20 3.86 -18.08
C ASN A 572 14.71 5.28 -17.78
N ASP A 573 15.28 5.89 -16.72
CA ASP A 573 14.85 7.18 -16.12
C ASP A 573 14.32 8.18 -17.17
N PRO A 574 13.05 8.60 -17.08
CA PRO A 574 12.08 8.33 -16.00
C PRO A 574 11.20 7.09 -16.18
N ASP A 575 11.33 6.37 -17.28
CA ASP A 575 10.41 5.29 -17.65
C ASP A 575 10.79 3.97 -16.96
N VAL A 576 9.80 3.24 -16.45
CA VAL A 576 9.94 1.89 -15.91
C VAL A 576 8.98 0.97 -16.66
N TYR A 577 9.52 0.00 -17.37
CA TYR A 577 8.74 -1.02 -18.05
C TYR A 577 8.75 -2.31 -17.24
N THR A 578 7.58 -2.83 -16.93
CA THR A 578 7.43 -4.12 -16.23
C THR A 578 6.71 -5.11 -17.14
N VAL A 579 7.24 -6.33 -17.24
CA VAL A 579 6.64 -7.39 -18.06
C VAL A 579 6.54 -8.69 -17.26
N ALA A 580 5.35 -9.26 -17.22
CA ALA A 580 5.11 -10.60 -16.69
C ALA A 580 5.14 -11.61 -17.84
N VAL A 581 6.13 -12.50 -17.83
CA VAL A 581 6.32 -13.56 -18.82
C VAL A 581 6.02 -14.91 -18.20
N ASN A 582 5.09 -15.67 -18.79
CA ASN A 582 4.75 -17.02 -18.37
C ASN A 582 5.96 -17.93 -18.56
N ALA A 583 6.40 -18.53 -17.46
CA ALA A 583 7.64 -19.31 -17.43
C ALA A 583 7.51 -20.65 -18.17
N GLU A 584 6.30 -21.19 -18.36
CA GLU A 584 6.09 -22.49 -19.00
C GLU A 584 6.11 -22.41 -20.52
N ASN A 585 5.55 -21.34 -21.09
CA ASN A 585 5.30 -21.23 -22.53
C ASN A 585 5.84 -19.94 -23.17
N GLY A 586 6.33 -18.98 -22.40
CA GLY A 586 6.82 -17.69 -22.89
C GLY A 586 5.72 -16.70 -23.30
N GLU A 587 4.46 -16.98 -22.97
CA GLU A 587 3.37 -16.03 -23.23
C GLU A 587 3.51 -14.77 -22.37
N ILE A 588 3.25 -13.61 -22.97
CA ILE A 588 3.20 -12.34 -22.25
C ILE A 588 1.85 -12.26 -21.55
N GLU A 589 1.89 -12.32 -20.22
CA GLU A 589 0.71 -12.27 -19.36
C GLU A 589 0.25 -10.83 -19.13
N GLN A 590 1.21 -9.93 -18.90
CA GLN A 590 0.95 -8.51 -18.67
C GLN A 590 2.17 -7.65 -18.99
N ILE A 591 1.91 -6.42 -19.41
CA ILE A 591 2.93 -5.37 -19.62
C ILE A 591 2.40 -4.09 -18.99
N TRP A 592 3.29 -3.40 -18.30
CA TRP A 592 3.06 -2.08 -17.72
C TRP A 592 4.19 -1.14 -18.11
N HIS A 593 3.86 0.14 -18.19
CA HIS A 593 4.80 1.25 -18.28
C HIS A 593 4.40 2.24 -17.20
N ASP A 594 5.38 2.63 -16.41
CA ASP A 594 5.24 3.71 -15.44
C ASP A 594 6.23 4.81 -15.78
N ASP A 595 5.75 6.04 -15.84
CA ASP A 595 6.60 7.22 -15.99
C ASP A 595 6.75 7.83 -14.59
N LEU A 596 7.93 7.65 -13.98
CA LEU A 596 8.23 8.11 -12.62
C LEU A 596 8.08 9.64 -12.44
N SER A 597 7.90 10.41 -13.53
CA SER A 597 7.55 11.82 -13.42
C SER A 597 6.11 12.06 -12.96
N VAL A 598 5.18 11.16 -13.31
CA VAL A 598 3.72 11.36 -13.19
C VAL A 598 2.99 10.18 -12.55
N GLY A 599 3.70 9.06 -12.36
CA GLY A 599 3.19 7.73 -12.04
C GLY A 599 2.45 7.56 -10.73
N ASN A 600 1.92 6.35 -10.55
CA ASN A 600 1.06 5.93 -9.42
C ASN A 600 1.84 5.43 -8.19
N GLY A 601 3.16 5.62 -8.13
CA GLY A 601 3.99 5.21 -6.99
C GLY A 601 5.47 5.29 -7.26
#